data_AF-A0A1H9CI39-F1
#
_entry.id   AF-A0A1H9CI39-F1
#
_cell.length_a   1.000
_cell.length_b   1.000
_cell.length_c   1.000
_cell.angle_alpha   90.00
_cell.angle_beta   90.00
_cell.angle_gamma   90.00
#
_symmetry.space_group_name_H-M   'P 1'
#
loop_
_entity.id
_entity.type
_entity.pdbx_description
1 polymer ?
#
loop_
_entity_poly.entity_id
_entity_poly.type
_entity_poly.pdbx_seq_one_letter_code
_entity_poly.pdbx_strand_id
1 'polypeptide(L)'
;MKLPIITIILTIASISSYAQAKDTLFFKIDKQYTISPTITPNLSNRTYTEYVKVARQQKLQTKTNGYIYFVGNGHLTKGLKPRKILSIKEYIENRKFYCDGNHNKIIDKWKLKDSLTDKFVIFFVNGDEFIQPRHLQYQSYYPIRQDEKIINNPIKDTLYFKLDNSYLYESEYYPGEYITKDSSGSSYGTFFLKKIVTKQEETDNTIQISDFEEFVHNSRFYDKSKTQKLQDQNLSDFLSNYVLFLVKNTPTKNEYIKVYPSFAIE
;
A
#
# COMPACT_ATOMS: atom_id res chain seq x y z
N MET A 1 -70.02 -16.78 15.29
CA MET A 1 -69.04 -15.88 14.67
C MET A 1 -67.65 -16.48 14.84
N LYS A 2 -67.04 -16.98 13.76
CA LYS A 2 -65.66 -17.49 13.75
C LYS A 2 -64.86 -16.60 12.79
N LEU A 3 -63.85 -15.88 13.29
CA LEU A 3 -62.92 -15.12 12.45
C LEU A 3 -61.98 -16.10 11.72
N PRO A 4 -61.67 -15.89 10.43
CA PRO A 4 -60.59 -16.63 9.78
C PRO A 4 -59.24 -16.00 10.15
N ILE A 5 -58.32 -16.85 10.63
CA ILE A 5 -56.91 -16.51 10.83
C ILE A 5 -56.25 -16.54 9.45
N ILE A 6 -55.82 -15.39 8.94
CA ILE A 6 -55.01 -15.29 7.72
C ILE A 6 -53.56 -15.56 8.12
N THR A 7 -53.04 -16.73 7.78
CA THR A 7 -51.63 -17.06 7.94
C THR A 7 -50.86 -16.46 6.76
N ILE A 8 -50.09 -15.39 7.01
CA ILE A 8 -49.16 -14.82 6.05
C ILE A 8 -47.90 -15.71 6.02
N ILE A 9 -47.74 -16.48 4.95
CA ILE A 9 -46.51 -17.22 4.68
C ILE A 9 -45.49 -16.22 4.13
N LEU A 10 -44.58 -15.76 5.00
CA LEU A 10 -43.38 -15.02 4.60
C LEU A 10 -42.39 -15.99 3.97
N THR A 11 -42.40 -16.09 2.64
CA THR A 11 -41.30 -16.73 1.90
C THR A 11 -40.08 -15.81 1.98
N ILE A 12 -39.15 -16.14 2.88
CA ILE A 12 -37.81 -15.55 2.89
C ILE A 12 -37.09 -16.10 1.66
N ALA A 13 -37.14 -15.36 0.56
CA ALA A 13 -36.33 -15.64 -0.60
C ALA A 13 -34.86 -15.47 -0.20
N SER A 14 -34.14 -16.56 -0.07
CA SER A 14 -32.69 -16.58 0.07
C SER A 14 -32.11 -15.96 -1.19
N ILE A 15 -31.70 -14.68 -1.10
CA ILE A 15 -30.89 -14.05 -2.14
C ILE A 15 -29.52 -14.73 -2.05
N SER A 16 -29.35 -15.82 -2.80
CA SER A 16 -28.01 -16.29 -3.14
C SER A 16 -27.34 -15.16 -3.91
N SER A 17 -26.37 -14.49 -3.31
CA SER A 17 -25.56 -13.49 -3.99
C SER A 17 -24.81 -14.19 -5.12
N TYR A 18 -25.38 -14.19 -6.32
CA TYR A 18 -24.62 -14.50 -7.53
C TYR A 18 -23.53 -13.45 -7.63
N ALA A 19 -22.27 -13.86 -7.41
CA ALA A 19 -21.13 -12.99 -7.63
C ALA A 19 -21.24 -12.46 -9.06
N GLN A 20 -21.47 -11.16 -9.21
CA GLN A 20 -21.57 -10.50 -10.51
C GLN A 20 -20.30 -10.82 -11.29
N ALA A 21 -20.45 -11.31 -12.53
CA ALA A 21 -19.31 -11.59 -13.39
C ALA A 21 -18.50 -10.29 -13.55
N LYS A 22 -17.21 -10.34 -13.17
CA LYS A 22 -16.33 -9.17 -13.25
C LYS A 22 -16.15 -8.77 -14.72
N ASP A 23 -16.21 -7.48 -14.99
CA ASP A 23 -15.84 -6.94 -16.30
C ASP A 23 -14.37 -7.25 -16.62
N THR A 24 -14.04 -7.35 -17.91
CA THR A 24 -12.69 -7.67 -18.36
C THR A 24 -11.99 -6.43 -18.91
N LEU A 25 -10.77 -6.15 -18.42
CA LEU A 25 -9.89 -5.11 -18.92
C LEU A 25 -8.65 -5.71 -19.60
N PHE A 26 -8.25 -5.07 -20.68
CA PHE A 26 -7.09 -5.45 -21.47
C PHE A 26 -6.07 -4.33 -21.45
N PHE A 27 -4.82 -4.63 -21.08
CA PHE A 27 -3.74 -3.66 -21.05
C PHE A 27 -2.62 -4.05 -22.01
N LYS A 28 -2.13 -3.09 -22.79
CA LYS A 28 -0.89 -3.27 -23.56
C LYS A 28 0.29 -3.42 -22.60
N ILE A 29 1.22 -4.31 -22.93
CA ILE A 29 2.49 -4.42 -22.20
C ILE A 29 3.37 -3.23 -22.56
N ASP A 30 3.73 -2.45 -21.55
CA ASP A 30 4.83 -1.49 -21.63
C ASP A 30 6.07 -2.14 -21.00
N LYS A 31 7.08 -2.49 -21.80
CA LYS A 31 8.28 -3.21 -21.34
C LYS A 31 9.11 -2.42 -20.32
N GLN A 32 8.96 -1.10 -20.26
CA GLN A 32 9.70 -0.25 -19.32
C GLN A 32 8.93 -0.07 -18.00
N TYR A 33 7.60 -0.20 -18.02
CA TYR A 33 6.73 0.00 -16.86
C TYR A 33 6.10 -1.30 -16.32
N THR A 34 6.16 -2.38 -17.08
CA THR A 34 5.56 -3.68 -16.74
C THR A 34 6.64 -4.74 -16.69
N ILE A 35 6.94 -5.22 -15.48
CA ILE A 35 7.96 -6.24 -15.24
C ILE A 35 7.26 -7.56 -14.96
N SER A 36 7.63 -8.60 -15.69
CA SER A 36 7.07 -9.94 -15.47
C SER A 36 8.09 -11.03 -15.78
N PRO A 37 8.28 -12.02 -14.88
CA PRO A 37 9.05 -13.21 -15.21
C PRO A 37 8.38 -14.07 -16.30
N THR A 38 7.08 -13.88 -16.55
CA THR A 38 6.34 -14.58 -17.61
C THR A 38 6.67 -14.04 -19.00
N ILE A 39 7.08 -12.77 -19.11
CA ILE A 39 7.47 -12.15 -20.40
C ILE A 39 8.99 -12.16 -20.56
N THR A 40 9.73 -11.91 -19.48
CA THR A 40 11.20 -11.84 -19.49
C THR A 40 11.75 -12.76 -18.41
N PRO A 41 12.13 -14.00 -18.75
CA PRO A 41 12.73 -14.93 -17.79
C PRO A 41 14.08 -14.39 -17.27
N ASN A 42 14.50 -14.84 -16.08
CA ASN A 42 15.76 -14.48 -15.38
C ASN A 42 15.81 -13.12 -14.65
N LEU A 43 14.70 -12.66 -14.07
CA LEU A 43 14.74 -11.55 -13.10
C LEU A 43 15.29 -11.96 -11.72
N SER A 44 15.35 -13.26 -11.41
CA SER A 44 15.62 -13.79 -10.07
C SER A 44 17.09 -13.76 -9.63
N ASN A 45 18.05 -13.56 -10.54
CA ASN A 45 19.48 -13.70 -10.24
C ASN A 45 20.22 -12.35 -10.15
N ARG A 46 19.51 -11.25 -9.91
CA ARG A 46 20.12 -9.91 -9.82
C ARG A 46 20.57 -9.62 -8.40
N THR A 47 21.81 -9.16 -8.26
CA THR A 47 22.30 -8.51 -7.04
C THR A 47 21.49 -7.24 -6.77
N TYR A 48 21.46 -6.79 -5.50
CA TYR A 48 20.80 -5.53 -5.14
C TYR A 48 21.32 -4.34 -5.97
N THR A 49 22.62 -4.29 -6.22
CA THR A 49 23.26 -3.24 -7.03
C THR A 49 22.74 -3.23 -8.47
N GLU A 50 22.54 -4.39 -9.09
CA GLU A 50 21.94 -4.50 -10.42
C GLU A 50 20.47 -4.09 -10.42
N TYR A 51 19.71 -4.48 -9.39
CA TYR A 51 18.34 -4.03 -9.20
C TYR A 51 18.26 -2.50 -9.15
N VAL A 52 19.11 -1.84 -8.35
CA VAL A 52 19.13 -0.38 -8.23
C VAL A 52 19.47 0.28 -9.58
N LYS A 53 20.45 -0.25 -10.32
CA LYS A 53 20.82 0.27 -11.65
C LYS A 53 19.64 0.20 -12.62
N VAL A 54 18.95 -0.94 -12.67
CA VAL A 54 17.79 -1.15 -13.53
C VAL A 54 16.63 -0.25 -13.12
N ALA A 55 16.32 -0.18 -11.82
CA ALA A 55 15.28 0.68 -11.28
C ALA A 55 15.52 2.17 -11.62
N ARG A 56 16.77 2.64 -11.54
CA ARG A 56 17.15 4.01 -11.94
C ARG A 56 16.92 4.26 -13.43
N GLN A 57 17.32 3.33 -14.29
CA GLN A 57 17.11 3.44 -15.74
C GLN A 57 15.62 3.45 -16.09
N GLN A 58 14.84 2.53 -15.51
CA GLN A 58 13.39 2.48 -15.70
C GLN A 58 12.70 3.74 -15.21
N LYS A 59 13.08 4.26 -14.05
CA LYS A 59 12.58 5.53 -13.52
C LYS A 59 12.85 6.69 -14.48
N LEU A 60 14.05 6.78 -15.04
CA LEU A 60 14.42 7.82 -16.02
C LEU A 60 13.60 7.71 -17.32
N GLN A 61 13.39 6.50 -17.81
CA GLN A 61 12.65 6.25 -19.05
C GLN A 61 11.14 6.47 -18.88
N THR A 62 10.57 5.91 -17.82
CA THR A 62 9.12 5.95 -17.58
C THR A 62 8.67 7.28 -16.99
N LYS A 63 9.55 7.99 -16.26
CA LYS A 63 9.23 9.18 -15.45
C LYS A 63 8.16 8.91 -14.40
N THR A 64 8.21 7.72 -13.78
CA THR A 64 7.25 7.26 -12.75
C THR A 64 7.94 6.93 -11.43
N ASN A 65 7.17 6.69 -10.37
CA ASN A 65 7.70 6.37 -9.04
C ASN A 65 7.73 4.87 -8.72
N GLY A 66 7.40 4.04 -9.70
CA GLY A 66 7.37 2.60 -9.57
C GLY A 66 7.05 1.92 -10.90
N TYR A 67 6.64 0.67 -10.84
CA TYR A 67 6.28 -0.13 -11.99
C TYR A 67 5.23 -1.16 -11.60
N ILE A 68 4.56 -1.74 -12.60
CA ILE A 68 3.69 -2.89 -12.38
C ILE A 68 4.51 -4.16 -12.47
N TYR A 69 4.49 -4.94 -11.40
CA TYR A 69 4.99 -6.29 -11.38
C TYR A 69 3.81 -7.27 -11.49
N PHE A 70 3.91 -8.24 -12.40
CA PHE A 70 2.90 -9.28 -12.47
C PHE A 70 3.50 -10.65 -12.83
N VAL A 71 2.83 -11.71 -12.38
CA VAL A 71 3.14 -13.10 -12.74
C VAL A 71 1.91 -13.68 -13.43
N GLY A 72 2.08 -14.19 -14.65
CA GLY A 72 1.03 -14.88 -15.39
C GLY A 72 0.57 -16.15 -14.68
N ASN A 73 -0.66 -16.57 -14.94
CA ASN A 73 -1.24 -17.79 -14.39
C ASN A 73 -0.73 -19.09 -15.03
N GLY A 74 0.17 -19.00 -16.02
CA GLY A 74 0.70 -20.15 -16.77
C GLY A 74 -0.09 -20.51 -18.03
N HIS A 75 -1.21 -19.84 -18.30
CA HIS A 75 -2.03 -20.07 -19.48
C HIS A 75 -2.01 -18.86 -20.42
N LEU A 76 -1.63 -19.09 -21.68
CA LEU A 76 -1.68 -18.09 -22.74
C LEU A 76 -3.01 -18.24 -23.49
N THR A 77 -3.89 -17.26 -23.32
CA THR A 77 -5.19 -17.26 -24.01
C THR A 77 -5.00 -16.68 -25.41
N LYS A 78 -5.67 -17.24 -26.42
CA LYS A 78 -5.64 -16.76 -27.82
C LYS A 78 -7.06 -16.48 -28.31
N GLY A 79 -7.17 -15.70 -29.38
CA GLY A 79 -8.44 -15.46 -30.07
C GLY A 79 -9.41 -14.50 -29.35
N LEU A 80 -8.99 -13.87 -28.24
CA LEU A 80 -9.75 -12.77 -27.64
C LEU A 80 -9.75 -11.56 -28.58
N LYS A 81 -10.90 -10.90 -28.70
CA LYS A 81 -11.09 -9.71 -29.54
C LYS A 81 -11.49 -8.51 -28.67
N PRO A 82 -10.55 -7.94 -27.89
CA PRO A 82 -10.88 -6.83 -27.01
C PRO A 82 -11.37 -5.63 -27.80
N ARG A 83 -12.47 -5.01 -27.36
CA ARG A 83 -12.96 -3.76 -27.97
C ARG A 83 -11.98 -2.59 -27.75
N LYS A 84 -11.27 -2.62 -26.63
CA LYS A 84 -10.32 -1.57 -26.23
C LYS A 84 -9.13 -2.20 -25.51
N ILE A 85 -7.94 -1.76 -25.89
CA ILE A 85 -6.69 -2.08 -25.20
C ILE A 85 -6.18 -0.78 -24.57
N LEU A 86 -5.98 -0.81 -23.26
CA LEU A 86 -5.63 0.36 -22.45
C LEU A 86 -4.12 0.40 -22.15
N SER A 87 -3.61 1.57 -21.80
CA SER A 87 -2.30 1.74 -21.19
C SER A 87 -2.45 1.58 -19.68
N ILE A 88 -1.80 0.57 -19.07
CA ILE A 88 -1.92 0.40 -17.60
C ILE A 88 -1.33 1.61 -16.87
N LYS A 89 -0.21 2.14 -17.37
CA LYS A 89 0.43 3.36 -16.86
C LYS A 89 -0.55 4.53 -16.80
N GLU A 90 -1.15 4.90 -17.93
CA GLU A 90 -2.12 6.02 -17.97
C GLU A 90 -3.36 5.74 -17.12
N TYR A 91 -3.74 4.46 -17.02
CA TYR A 91 -4.89 4.07 -16.22
C TYR A 91 -4.66 4.23 -14.71
N ILE A 92 -3.45 3.97 -14.22
CA ILE A 92 -3.16 3.96 -12.77
C ILE A 92 -2.38 5.17 -12.28
N GLU A 93 -1.65 5.88 -13.14
CA GLU A 93 -0.91 7.10 -12.79
C GLU A 93 -1.87 8.31 -12.73
N ASN A 94 -2.83 8.28 -11.79
CA ASN A 94 -3.75 9.38 -11.51
C ASN A 94 -4.15 9.40 -10.03
N ARG A 95 -4.73 10.53 -9.60
CA ARG A 95 -4.93 10.86 -8.19
C ARG A 95 -5.76 9.83 -7.41
N LYS A 96 -6.75 9.16 -8.02
CA LYS A 96 -7.57 8.15 -7.32
C LYS A 96 -6.78 6.91 -6.87
N PHE A 97 -5.62 6.66 -7.47
CA PHE A 97 -4.77 5.53 -7.12
C PHE A 97 -3.56 5.93 -6.27
N TYR A 98 -3.32 7.22 -6.06
CA TYR A 98 -2.21 7.67 -5.23
C TYR A 98 -2.54 7.61 -3.74
N CYS A 99 -1.48 7.47 -2.94
CA CYS A 99 -1.56 7.67 -1.49
C CYS A 99 -2.17 9.04 -1.18
N ASP A 100 -2.90 9.16 -0.07
CA ASP A 100 -3.53 10.42 0.33
C ASP A 100 -2.50 11.54 0.59
N GLY A 101 -2.95 12.79 0.54
CA GLY A 101 -2.10 13.99 0.61
C GLY A 101 -2.20 14.90 -0.62
N ASN A 102 -1.40 15.96 -0.68
CA ASN A 102 -1.49 16.96 -1.75
C ASN A 102 -0.48 16.69 -2.88
N HIS A 103 0.66 16.10 -2.56
CA HIS A 103 1.79 15.96 -3.46
C HIS A 103 2.18 14.50 -3.71
N ASN A 104 1.60 13.54 -2.98
CA ASN A 104 1.92 12.14 -3.09
C ASN A 104 1.54 11.58 -4.46
N LYS A 105 2.56 11.12 -5.18
CA LYS A 105 2.47 10.46 -6.50
C LYS A 105 2.98 9.02 -6.45
N ILE A 106 2.96 8.40 -5.27
CA ILE A 106 3.18 6.96 -5.10
C ILE A 106 1.82 6.28 -5.16
N ILE A 107 1.70 5.24 -5.99
CA ILE A 107 0.47 4.45 -6.10
C ILE A 107 0.27 3.66 -4.81
N ASP A 108 -0.90 3.85 -4.21
CA ASP A 108 -1.40 3.07 -3.10
C ASP A 108 -1.81 1.69 -3.61
N LYS A 109 -1.06 0.65 -3.21
CA LYS A 109 -1.30 -0.73 -3.67
C LYS A 109 -2.67 -1.26 -3.26
N TRP A 110 -3.24 -0.74 -2.16
CA TRP A 110 -4.56 -1.15 -1.69
C TRP A 110 -5.68 -0.46 -2.45
N LYS A 111 -5.56 0.84 -2.76
CA LYS A 111 -6.51 1.51 -3.68
C LYS A 111 -6.48 0.88 -5.06
N LEU A 112 -5.29 0.52 -5.55
CA LEU A 112 -5.12 -0.22 -6.79
C LEU A 112 -5.84 -1.57 -6.71
N LYS A 113 -5.67 -2.32 -5.62
CA LYS A 113 -6.35 -3.59 -5.43
C LYS A 113 -7.88 -3.44 -5.48
N ASP A 114 -8.42 -2.57 -4.63
CA ASP A 114 -9.86 -2.37 -4.48
C ASP A 114 -10.52 -1.84 -5.77
N SER A 115 -9.80 -1.01 -6.53
CA SER A 115 -10.36 -0.34 -7.71
C SER A 115 -10.02 -1.01 -9.04
N LEU A 116 -9.08 -1.96 -9.07
CA LEU A 116 -8.64 -2.63 -10.29
C LEU A 116 -8.69 -4.15 -10.15
N THR A 117 -7.83 -4.77 -9.35
CA THR A 117 -7.67 -6.24 -9.36
C THR A 117 -8.84 -6.98 -8.69
N ASP A 118 -9.52 -6.35 -7.74
CA ASP A 118 -10.72 -6.91 -7.14
C ASP A 118 -11.97 -6.72 -8.01
N LYS A 119 -11.98 -5.70 -8.87
CA LYS A 119 -13.16 -5.34 -9.69
C LYS A 119 -13.17 -5.98 -11.07
N PHE A 120 -12.00 -6.20 -11.66
CA PHE A 120 -11.89 -6.62 -13.06
C PHE A 120 -11.12 -7.92 -13.23
N VAL A 121 -11.49 -8.70 -14.24
CA VAL A 121 -10.57 -9.68 -14.84
C VAL A 121 -9.59 -8.90 -15.71
N ILE A 122 -8.30 -9.17 -15.56
CA ILE A 122 -7.24 -8.42 -16.24
C ILE A 122 -6.50 -9.32 -17.20
N PHE A 123 -6.25 -8.84 -18.42
CA PHE A 123 -5.31 -9.45 -19.35
C PHE A 123 -4.26 -8.44 -19.79
N PHE A 124 -3.00 -8.89 -19.82
CA PHE A 124 -1.92 -8.20 -20.52
C PHE A 124 -1.82 -8.74 -21.94
N VAL A 125 -1.81 -7.84 -22.92
CA VAL A 125 -1.78 -8.18 -24.35
C VAL A 125 -0.34 -8.25 -24.84
N ASN A 126 0.05 -9.41 -25.37
CA ASN A 126 1.37 -9.72 -25.93
C ASN A 126 1.22 -10.25 -27.36
N GLY A 127 1.03 -9.35 -28.33
CA GLY A 127 0.66 -9.74 -29.69
C GLY A 127 -0.73 -10.40 -29.70
N ASP A 128 -0.83 -11.61 -30.24
CA ASP A 128 -2.07 -12.39 -30.29
C ASP A 128 -2.32 -13.22 -29.01
N GLU A 129 -1.40 -13.14 -28.05
CA GLU A 129 -1.46 -13.88 -26.79
C GLU A 129 -1.88 -12.96 -25.64
N PHE A 130 -2.74 -13.47 -24.78
CA PHE A 130 -3.30 -12.74 -23.64
C PHE A 130 -2.89 -13.43 -22.35
N ILE A 131 -2.23 -12.68 -21.47
CA ILE A 131 -1.67 -13.18 -20.22
C ILE A 131 -2.56 -12.69 -19.08
N GLN A 132 -3.25 -13.62 -18.42
CA GLN A 132 -3.96 -13.31 -17.18
C GLN A 132 -2.98 -13.38 -16.00
N PRO A 133 -2.85 -12.33 -15.19
CA PRO A 133 -2.01 -12.37 -14.01
C PRO A 133 -2.67 -13.23 -12.92
N ARG A 134 -1.91 -14.14 -12.30
CA ARG A 134 -2.26 -14.73 -10.99
C ARG A 134 -1.83 -13.82 -9.84
N HIS A 135 -0.88 -12.94 -10.10
CA HIS A 135 -0.38 -11.94 -9.17
C HIS A 135 -0.11 -10.65 -9.93
N LEU A 136 -0.59 -9.51 -9.42
CA LEU A 136 -0.38 -8.18 -9.98
C LEU A 136 -0.23 -7.20 -8.81
N GLN A 137 0.84 -6.42 -8.81
CA GLN A 137 1.06 -5.39 -7.81
C GLN A 137 1.84 -4.21 -8.39
N TYR A 138 1.67 -3.04 -7.77
CA TYR A 138 2.56 -1.92 -7.99
C TYR A 138 3.77 -2.03 -7.05
N GLN A 139 4.97 -1.84 -7.61
CA GLN A 139 6.23 -1.82 -6.88
C GLN A 139 6.81 -0.42 -6.92
N SER A 140 6.95 0.23 -5.77
CA SER A 140 7.63 1.52 -5.68
C SER A 140 9.14 1.33 -5.86
N TYR A 141 9.81 2.28 -6.51
CA TYR A 141 11.27 2.29 -6.51
C TYR A 141 11.85 2.63 -5.13
N TYR A 142 11.05 3.17 -4.21
CA TYR A 142 11.54 3.71 -2.94
C TYR A 142 11.33 2.76 -1.75
N PRO A 143 12.20 2.83 -0.73
CA PRO A 143 13.43 3.63 -0.69
C PRO A 143 14.54 3.05 -1.60
N ILE A 144 15.19 3.91 -2.40
CA ILE A 144 16.44 3.52 -3.08
C ILE A 144 17.57 3.80 -2.09
N ARG A 145 18.33 2.76 -1.71
CA ARG A 145 19.60 2.98 -1.00
C ARG A 145 20.70 3.30 -2.02
N GLN A 146 21.48 4.32 -1.71
CA GLN A 146 22.77 4.58 -2.34
C GLN A 146 23.81 4.46 -1.23
N ASP A 147 24.60 3.39 -1.27
CA ASP A 147 25.47 2.98 -0.16
C ASP A 147 24.65 2.80 1.13
N GLU A 148 25.10 3.38 2.25
CA GLU A 148 24.37 3.38 3.53
C GLU A 148 23.27 4.46 3.60
N LYS A 149 23.15 5.33 2.59
CA LYS A 149 22.22 6.48 2.62
C LYS A 149 20.90 6.15 1.95
N ILE A 150 19.80 6.36 2.68
CA ILE A 150 18.43 6.31 2.16
C ILE A 150 18.15 7.62 1.43
N ILE A 151 17.94 7.57 0.12
CA ILE A 151 17.48 8.74 -0.64
C ILE A 151 15.99 8.91 -0.36
N ASN A 152 15.65 9.96 0.39
CA ASN A 152 14.25 10.28 0.66
C ASN A 152 13.58 10.83 -0.61
N ASN A 153 12.31 10.48 -0.79
CA ASN A 153 11.57 10.84 -1.98
C ASN A 153 10.87 12.20 -1.79
N PRO A 154 11.20 13.26 -2.56
CA PRO A 154 10.59 14.59 -2.38
C PRO A 154 9.09 14.63 -2.69
N ILE A 155 8.53 13.58 -3.30
CA ILE A 155 7.09 13.53 -3.60
C ILE A 155 6.26 12.91 -2.47
N LYS A 156 6.86 12.43 -1.39
CA LYS A 156 6.07 11.90 -0.26
C LYS A 156 5.51 13.07 0.54
N ASP A 157 4.21 13.04 0.79
CA ASP A 157 3.62 13.94 1.77
C ASP A 157 4.10 13.58 3.18
N THR A 158 4.06 14.58 4.06
CA THR A 158 4.45 14.45 5.45
C THR A 158 3.21 14.25 6.31
N LEU A 159 3.26 13.27 7.21
CA LEU A 159 2.28 13.06 8.27
C LEU A 159 2.89 13.44 9.61
N TYR A 160 2.14 14.22 10.38
CA TYR A 160 2.51 14.63 11.73
C TYR A 160 1.55 13.98 12.71
N PHE A 161 2.11 13.21 13.64
CA PHE A 161 1.35 12.53 14.67
C PHE A 161 1.74 13.04 16.04
N LYS A 162 0.76 13.28 16.91
CA LYS A 162 1.04 13.56 18.31
C LYS A 162 1.75 12.35 18.94
N LEU A 163 2.84 12.60 19.67
CA LEU A 163 3.46 11.57 20.49
C LEU A 163 2.63 11.40 21.76
N ASP A 164 1.76 10.39 21.76
CA ASP A 164 0.96 9.99 22.91
C ASP A 164 1.49 8.69 23.51
N ASN A 165 2.23 8.80 24.61
CA ASN A 165 2.87 7.66 25.28
C ASN A 165 1.86 6.65 25.85
N SER A 166 0.56 6.93 25.86
CA SER A 166 -0.45 5.94 26.27
C SER A 166 -0.71 4.87 25.20
N TYR A 167 -0.45 5.19 23.93
CA TYR A 167 -0.66 4.30 22.79
C TYR A 167 0.64 3.99 22.03
N LEU A 168 1.47 5.01 21.80
CA LEU A 168 2.75 4.93 21.10
C LEU A 168 3.86 5.36 22.04
N TYR A 169 4.60 4.40 22.57
CA TYR A 169 5.61 4.62 23.61
C TYR A 169 6.99 4.15 23.17
N GLU A 170 8.04 4.76 23.71
CA GLU A 170 9.42 4.34 23.46
C GLU A 170 9.71 3.01 24.15
N SER A 171 10.38 2.10 23.43
CA SER A 171 10.81 0.80 23.94
C SER A 171 11.81 0.94 25.08
N GLU A 172 11.59 0.19 26.15
CA GLU A 172 12.54 0.10 27.28
C GLU A 172 13.84 -0.63 26.89
N TYR A 173 13.77 -1.50 25.86
CA TYR A 173 14.90 -2.32 25.42
C TYR A 173 15.66 -1.70 24.25
N TYR A 174 14.97 -0.94 23.39
CA TYR A 174 15.52 -0.36 22.18
C TYR A 174 15.27 1.15 22.13
N PRO A 175 16.13 1.96 22.76
CA PRO A 175 16.01 3.42 22.74
C PRO A 175 15.90 3.96 21.30
N GLY A 176 14.96 4.87 21.08
CA GLY A 176 14.62 5.41 19.77
C GLY A 176 13.65 4.56 18.94
N GLU A 177 13.17 3.42 19.43
CA GLU A 177 12.10 2.65 18.79
C GLU A 177 10.79 2.88 19.54
N TYR A 178 9.76 3.36 18.84
CA TYR A 178 8.43 3.61 19.39
C TYR A 178 7.48 2.48 18.98
N ILE A 179 6.88 1.81 19.95
CA ILE A 179 6.04 0.62 19.77
C ILE A 179 4.58 1.01 20.05
N THR A 180 3.65 0.36 19.35
CA THR A 180 2.22 0.56 19.56
C THR A 180 1.65 -0.48 20.52
N LYS A 181 0.67 -0.06 21.34
CA LYS A 181 -0.05 -0.95 22.26
C LYS A 181 -0.80 -2.09 21.56
N ASP A 182 -1.25 -1.88 20.32
CA ASP A 182 -2.00 -2.85 19.53
C ASP A 182 -1.13 -3.73 18.64
N SER A 183 0.20 -3.62 18.73
CA SER A 183 1.10 -4.47 17.94
C SER A 183 0.94 -5.95 18.32
N SER A 184 1.08 -6.82 17.34
CA SER A 184 0.80 -8.26 17.48
C SER A 184 1.81 -9.03 18.33
N GLY A 185 2.93 -8.40 18.71
CA GLY A 185 3.99 -8.99 19.52
C GLY A 185 4.93 -9.93 18.73
N SER A 186 5.87 -10.55 19.43
CA SER A 186 6.98 -11.30 18.83
C SER A 186 6.54 -12.46 17.93
N SER A 187 5.49 -13.19 18.30
CA SER A 187 5.04 -14.38 17.55
C SER A 187 4.48 -14.10 16.15
N TYR A 188 4.03 -12.88 15.88
CA TYR A 188 3.45 -12.48 14.58
C TYR A 188 4.19 -11.33 13.91
N GLY A 189 5.23 -10.85 14.59
CA GLY A 189 5.97 -9.65 14.25
C GLY A 189 5.35 -8.37 14.80
N THR A 190 6.21 -7.39 15.04
CA THR A 190 5.90 -6.15 15.74
C THR A 190 6.16 -4.96 14.82
N PHE A 191 5.16 -4.09 14.66
CA PHE A 191 5.30 -2.78 14.05
C PHE A 191 5.94 -1.82 15.06
N PHE A 192 6.88 -1.01 14.57
CA PHE A 192 7.48 0.06 15.35
C PHE A 192 7.92 1.23 14.46
N LEU A 193 8.09 2.39 15.07
CA LEU A 193 8.64 3.58 14.44
C LEU A 193 10.07 3.79 14.95
N LYS A 194 11.04 3.77 14.05
CA LYS A 194 12.45 3.99 14.39
C LYS A 194 12.82 5.46 14.24
N LYS A 195 13.35 6.06 15.30
CA LYS A 195 13.89 7.42 15.32
C LYS A 195 15.03 7.56 14.31
N ILE A 196 14.95 8.60 13.49
CA ILE A 196 16.01 8.99 12.57
C ILE A 196 16.74 10.23 13.12
N VAL A 197 16.00 11.30 13.40
CA VAL A 197 16.55 12.57 13.86
C VAL A 197 15.49 13.37 14.61
N THR A 198 15.94 14.15 15.60
CA THR A 198 15.10 15.14 16.30
C THR A 198 15.41 16.53 15.76
N LYS A 199 14.38 17.35 15.56
CA LYS A 199 14.49 18.78 15.30
C LYS A 199 13.62 19.56 16.28
N GLN A 200 14.15 20.67 16.78
CA GLN A 200 13.37 21.66 17.53
C GLN A 200 13.05 22.81 16.59
N GLU A 201 11.78 23.15 16.46
CA GLU A 201 11.31 24.25 15.62
C GLU A 201 10.26 25.04 16.40
N GLU A 202 10.04 26.30 16.03
CA GLU A 202 8.93 27.08 16.59
C GLU A 202 7.60 26.42 16.21
N THR A 203 6.61 26.56 17.08
CA THR A 203 5.29 25.98 16.87
C THR A 203 4.64 26.64 15.64
N ASP A 204 4.51 25.86 14.56
CA ASP A 204 3.75 26.27 13.38
C ASP A 204 2.31 25.74 13.50
N ASN A 205 1.38 26.66 13.76
CA ASN A 205 -0.04 26.34 13.94
C ASN A 205 -0.75 25.95 12.63
N THR A 206 -0.08 26.02 11.48
CA THR A 206 -0.64 25.58 10.20
C THR A 206 -0.48 24.08 9.95
N ILE A 207 0.39 23.41 10.72
CA ILE A 207 0.62 21.97 10.61
C ILE A 207 -0.54 21.21 11.26
N GLN A 208 -1.23 20.40 10.46
CA GLN A 208 -2.22 19.47 10.98
C GLN A 208 -1.53 18.30 11.71
N ILE A 209 -1.66 18.27 13.03
CA ILE A 209 -1.18 17.17 13.87
C ILE A 209 -2.35 16.23 14.15
N SER A 210 -2.22 14.97 13.73
CA SER A 210 -3.25 13.94 13.92
C SER A 210 -2.94 13.04 15.12
N ASP A 211 -3.94 12.36 15.64
CA ASP A 211 -3.76 11.31 16.63
C ASP A 211 -3.35 9.99 15.95
N PHE A 212 -2.31 9.33 16.47
CA PHE A 212 -1.80 8.09 15.86
C PHE A 212 -2.68 6.88 16.15
N GLU A 213 -3.30 6.80 17.33
CA GLU A 213 -4.22 5.73 17.70
C GLU A 213 -5.44 5.76 16.80
N GLU A 214 -6.07 6.94 16.70
CA GLU A 214 -7.23 7.15 15.84
C GLU A 214 -6.91 6.83 14.37
N PHE A 215 -5.74 7.27 13.87
CA PHE A 215 -5.29 6.96 12.53
C PHE A 215 -5.19 5.44 12.30
N VAL A 216 -4.57 4.70 13.22
CA VAL A 216 -4.41 3.25 13.11
C VAL A 216 -5.75 2.54 13.21
N HIS A 217 -6.60 2.89 14.18
CA HIS A 217 -7.90 2.25 14.41
C HIS A 217 -8.90 2.48 13.27
N ASN A 218 -8.81 3.63 12.60
CA ASN A 218 -9.62 3.92 11.41
C ASN A 218 -9.01 3.38 10.11
N SER A 219 -7.78 2.86 10.16
CA SER A 219 -7.14 2.26 9.00
C SER A 219 -7.70 0.87 8.70
N ARG A 220 -7.59 0.43 7.44
CA ARG A 220 -7.92 -0.95 7.04
C ARG A 220 -7.03 -2.02 7.66
N PHE A 221 -5.95 -1.61 8.34
CA PHE A 221 -4.96 -2.51 8.93
C PHE A 221 -5.33 -2.91 10.35
N TYR A 222 -6.36 -2.29 10.93
CA TYR A 222 -6.84 -2.60 12.26
C TYR A 222 -8.22 -3.27 12.23
N ASP A 223 -8.37 -4.34 13.01
CA ASP A 223 -9.62 -5.05 13.20
C ASP A 223 -9.72 -5.57 14.63
N LYS A 224 -10.43 -4.83 15.47
CA LYS A 224 -10.63 -5.18 16.89
C LYS A 224 -11.25 -6.56 17.13
N SER A 225 -11.89 -7.15 16.12
CA SER A 225 -12.53 -8.47 16.23
C SER A 225 -11.56 -9.64 16.08
N LYS A 226 -10.34 -9.39 15.60
CA LYS A 226 -9.33 -10.44 15.38
C LYS A 226 -8.40 -10.58 16.58
N THR A 227 -7.88 -11.80 16.76
CA THR A 227 -6.79 -12.06 17.72
C THR A 227 -5.58 -11.19 17.40
N GLN A 228 -5.19 -11.18 16.11
CA GLN A 228 -4.22 -10.25 15.58
C GLN A 228 -4.95 -8.99 15.12
N LYS A 229 -5.10 -8.01 16.03
CA LYS A 229 -5.87 -6.80 15.74
C LYS A 229 -5.21 -5.92 14.68
N LEU A 230 -3.88 -5.84 14.71
CA LEU A 230 -3.11 -5.01 13.80
C LEU A 230 -2.39 -5.85 12.75
N GLN A 231 -2.49 -5.45 11.49
CA GLN A 231 -1.67 -6.00 10.41
C GLN A 231 -0.34 -5.24 10.33
N ASP A 232 0.56 -5.52 11.27
CA ASP A 232 1.81 -4.77 11.51
C ASP A 232 2.64 -4.53 10.23
N GLN A 233 2.87 -5.59 9.45
CA GLN A 233 3.62 -5.48 8.18
C GLN A 233 2.92 -4.56 7.17
N ASN A 234 1.59 -4.68 7.03
CA ASN A 234 0.83 -3.86 6.08
C ASN A 234 0.80 -2.39 6.50
N LEU A 235 0.69 -2.11 7.80
CA LEU A 235 0.78 -0.74 8.32
C LEU A 235 2.18 -0.15 8.07
N SER A 236 3.24 -0.91 8.36
CA SER A 236 4.63 -0.50 8.07
C SER A 236 4.81 -0.16 6.59
N ASP A 237 4.39 -1.06 5.71
CA ASP A 237 4.44 -0.88 4.27
C ASP A 237 3.67 0.38 3.83
N PHE A 238 2.48 0.63 4.40
CA PHE A 238 1.66 1.78 4.04
C PHE A 238 2.34 3.09 4.43
N LEU A 239 2.71 3.20 5.70
CA LEU A 239 3.33 4.38 6.27
C LEU A 239 4.69 4.67 5.64
N SER A 240 5.36 3.65 5.09
CA SER A 240 6.62 3.83 4.36
C SER A 240 6.48 4.74 3.14
N ASN A 241 5.26 4.98 2.63
CA ASN A 241 4.98 5.89 1.52
C ASN A 241 4.82 7.36 1.94
N TYR A 242 5.08 7.68 3.21
CA TYR A 242 5.02 9.01 3.79
C TYR A 242 6.34 9.41 4.45
N VAL A 243 6.52 10.70 4.70
CA VAL A 243 7.50 11.20 5.67
C VAL A 243 6.78 11.32 7.02
N LEU A 244 7.32 10.74 8.08
CA LEU A 244 6.64 10.71 9.37
C LEU A 244 7.37 11.54 10.41
N PHE A 245 6.61 12.33 11.15
CA PHE A 245 7.08 13.00 12.36
C PHE A 245 6.17 12.67 13.54
N LEU A 246 6.79 12.34 14.67
CA LEU A 246 6.14 12.36 15.97
C LEU A 246 6.37 13.74 16.60
N VAL A 247 5.29 14.35 17.09
CA VAL A 247 5.30 15.70 17.64
C VAL A 247 5.08 15.60 19.14
N LYS A 248 6.11 15.99 19.89
CA LYS A 248 6.02 16.15 21.33
C LYS A 248 5.75 17.62 21.63
N ASN A 249 4.53 17.91 22.03
CA ASN A 249 4.13 19.25 22.42
C ASN A 249 4.76 19.58 23.78
N THR A 250 5.52 20.67 23.85
CA THR A 250 5.91 21.28 25.13
C THR A 250 5.24 22.65 25.24
N PRO A 251 5.10 23.22 26.45
CA PRO A 251 4.44 24.51 26.63
C PRO A 251 5.03 25.67 25.82
N THR A 252 6.28 25.56 25.36
CA THR A 252 7.00 26.65 24.67
C THR A 252 7.50 26.30 23.27
N LYS A 253 7.70 25.01 22.94
CA LYS A 253 8.19 24.54 21.63
C LYS A 253 7.64 23.16 21.26
N ASN A 254 7.51 22.90 19.97
CA ASN A 254 7.28 21.54 19.50
C ASN A 254 8.62 20.85 19.22
N GLU A 255 8.78 19.64 19.73
CA GLU A 255 9.86 18.75 19.32
C GLU A 255 9.33 17.82 18.23
N TYR A 256 9.94 17.90 17.05
CA TYR A 256 9.60 17.08 15.89
C TYR A 256 10.62 15.94 15.75
N ILE A 257 10.16 14.72 15.94
CA ILE A 257 10.98 13.51 15.88
C ILE A 257 10.69 12.82 14.55
N LYS A 258 11.61 12.92 13.60
CA LYS A 258 11.50 12.20 12.33
C LYS A 258 11.69 10.71 12.59
N VAL A 259 10.75 9.91 12.11
CA VAL A 259 10.77 8.45 12.29
C VAL A 259 10.63 7.71 10.96
N TYR A 260 10.99 6.43 10.97
CA TYR A 260 10.80 5.49 9.87
C TYR A 260 9.95 4.31 10.34
N PRO A 261 8.88 3.93 9.63
CA PRO A 261 8.09 2.76 9.98
C PRO A 261 8.86 1.49 9.66
N SER A 262 8.79 0.52 10.57
CA SER A 262 9.46 -0.75 10.45
C SER A 262 8.60 -1.88 11.02
N PHE A 263 9.00 -3.09 10.67
CA PHE A 263 8.39 -4.34 11.08
C PHE A 263 9.50 -5.36 11.27
N ALA A 264 9.46 -6.09 12.39
CA ALA A 264 10.39 -7.18 12.67
C ALA A 264 9.62 -8.39 13.18
N ILE A 265 10.08 -9.59 12.79
CA ILE A 265 9.69 -10.86 13.39
C ILE A 265 10.92 -11.36 14.14
N GLU A 266 10.74 -11.73 15.40
CA GLU A 266 11.79 -12.36 16.22
C GLU A 266 11.79 -13.89 16.03
#